data_AF-A0A7L4FU14-F1
#
_entry.id   AF-A0A7L4FU14-F1
#
_cell.length_a   1.000
_cell.length_b   1.000
_cell.length_c   1.000
_cell.angle_alpha   90.00
_cell.angle_beta   90.00
_cell.angle_gamma   90.00
#
_symmetry.space_group_name_H-M   'P 1'
#
loop_
_entity.id
_entity.type
_entity.pdbx_description
1 polymer ?
#
loop_
_entity_poly.entity_id
_entity_poly.type
_entity_poly.pdbx_seq_one_letter_code
_entity_poly.pdbx_strand_id
1 'polypeptide(L)'
;WSQVVSEAEKIVGYPTSFMSLRCLLSDELSNIAMQVRKLVGTKHPLLDTARGFVYDSRDNLQMRGLVVLLISKAAGPSTAELSFQHNMVSGIYSSQRSLAEITELIHTAFLVHRGIVNIGELKSCDGPLKDMQFGNKMAVLSGDFLLANACTSLAQLQNTKVVELVSSAIGDLVQGIYYENSKSSEENCLTDDIGISTWKEQVFLSHSALLAKSCQAAMELAKHSAEIQDMAFQYGKHMSMSHKLHSDLQPFVKESSSDTMAFSLNSAPAVLHQEFLGREAWIKQIREVNKSILQEAIKAGKGVTSAIDLCRCHGSRALAALERFPPSEARAALANIVYAVTRFP
;
A
#
# COMPACT_ATOMS: atom_id res chain seq x y z
N TRP A 1 -5.10 13.16 8.54
CA TRP A 1 -5.12 11.75 8.11
C TRP A 1 -5.91 10.88 9.08
N SER A 2 -5.43 10.64 10.31
CA SER A 2 -6.07 9.71 11.26
C SER A 2 -7.55 10.01 11.56
N GLN A 3 -7.92 11.28 11.73
CA GLN A 3 -9.34 11.67 11.90
C GLN A 3 -10.19 11.30 10.68
N VAL A 4 -9.68 11.52 9.46
CA VAL A 4 -10.40 11.21 8.21
C VAL A 4 -10.64 9.72 8.09
N VAL A 5 -9.64 8.90 8.42
CA VAL A 5 -9.77 7.44 8.41
C VAL A 5 -10.76 6.96 9.47
N SER A 6 -10.68 7.49 10.69
CA SER A 6 -11.60 7.12 11.77
C SER A 6 -13.06 7.46 11.46
N GLU A 7 -13.34 8.63 10.87
CA GLU A 7 -14.70 8.95 10.41
C GLU A 7 -15.16 8.05 9.26
N ALA A 8 -14.24 7.69 8.37
CA ALA A 8 -14.55 6.79 7.26
C ALA A 8 -14.85 5.35 7.72
N GLU A 9 -14.18 4.84 8.76
CA GLU A 9 -14.47 3.53 9.37
C GLU A 9 -15.90 3.47 9.94
N LYS A 10 -16.40 4.56 10.54
CA LYS A 10 -17.77 4.59 11.07
C LYS A 10 -18.83 4.39 9.99
N ILE A 11 -18.57 4.84 8.77
CA ILE A 11 -19.51 4.79 7.65
C ILE A 11 -19.75 3.35 7.16
N VAL A 12 -18.75 2.48 7.26
CA VAL A 12 -18.83 1.08 6.80
C VAL A 12 -19.40 0.12 7.86
N GLY A 13 -19.69 0.63 9.05
CA GLY A 13 -20.46 -0.03 10.11
C GLY A 13 -19.64 -0.95 11.03
N TYR A 14 -18.47 -1.43 10.60
CA TYR A 14 -17.50 -2.12 11.45
C TYR A 14 -16.11 -1.49 11.27
N PRO A 15 -15.33 -1.32 12.35
CA PRO A 15 -13.94 -0.92 12.22
C PRO A 15 -13.21 -1.94 11.36
N THR A 16 -12.40 -1.50 10.40
CA THR A 16 -11.50 -2.41 9.70
C THR A 16 -10.60 -3.14 10.70
N SER A 17 -10.30 -2.53 11.85
CA SER A 17 -9.47 -3.11 12.91
C SER A 17 -10.05 -4.42 13.49
N PHE A 18 -11.36 -4.65 13.37
CA PHE A 18 -11.98 -5.92 13.72
C PHE A 18 -11.52 -7.08 12.81
N MET A 19 -11.18 -6.80 11.55
CA MET A 19 -10.67 -7.80 10.60
C MET A 19 -9.24 -8.22 10.94
N SER A 20 -8.38 -7.28 11.35
CA SER A 20 -7.04 -7.59 11.88
C SER A 20 -7.10 -8.33 13.22
N LEU A 21 -8.04 -7.98 14.09
CA LEU A 21 -8.27 -8.70 15.34
C LEU A 21 -8.71 -10.14 15.11
N ARG A 22 -9.66 -10.40 14.21
CA ARG A 22 -10.08 -11.77 13.89
C ARG A 22 -8.95 -12.61 13.30
N CYS A 23 -8.08 -11.99 12.51
CA CYS A 23 -6.87 -12.62 12.02
C CYS A 23 -5.92 -12.94 13.19
N LEU A 24 -5.55 -11.94 14.00
CA LEU A 24 -4.63 -12.10 15.15
C LEU A 24 -5.13 -13.08 16.22
N LEU A 25 -6.44 -13.24 16.36
CA LEU A 25 -7.08 -14.14 17.31
C LEU A 25 -7.18 -15.58 16.81
N SER A 26 -6.70 -15.90 15.60
CA SER A 26 -6.58 -17.30 15.16
C SER A 26 -5.50 -18.02 15.98
N ASP A 27 -5.71 -19.31 16.24
CA ASP A 27 -4.75 -20.15 16.97
C ASP A 27 -3.40 -20.21 16.24
N GLU A 28 -3.44 -20.22 14.91
CA GLU A 28 -2.26 -20.23 14.05
C GLU A 28 -1.47 -18.92 14.16
N LEU A 29 -2.15 -17.77 14.16
CA LEU A 29 -1.48 -16.47 14.29
C LEU A 29 -1.00 -16.20 15.70
N SER A 30 -1.69 -16.73 16.71
CA SER A 30 -1.20 -16.75 18.10
C SER A 30 0.10 -17.54 18.21
N ASN A 31 0.20 -18.70 17.55
CA ASN A 31 1.41 -19.49 17.47
C ASN A 31 2.54 -18.75 16.74
N ILE A 32 2.25 -18.11 15.60
CA ILE A 32 3.22 -17.27 14.88
C ILE A 32 3.71 -16.12 15.79
N ALA A 33 2.79 -15.41 16.46
CA ALA A 33 3.13 -14.31 17.36
C ALA A 33 4.02 -14.77 18.51
N MET A 34 3.78 -15.96 19.09
CA MET A 34 4.67 -16.54 20.10
C MET A 34 6.08 -16.81 19.58
N GLN A 35 6.22 -17.28 18.34
CA GLN A 35 7.55 -17.48 17.74
C GLN A 35 8.24 -16.16 17.44
N VAL A 36 7.52 -15.15 16.93
CA VAL A 36 8.06 -13.82 16.64
C VAL A 36 8.57 -13.13 17.91
N ARG A 37 7.99 -13.38 19.09
CA ARG A 37 8.51 -12.86 20.37
C ARG A 37 9.96 -13.26 20.66
N LYS A 38 10.44 -14.38 20.11
CA LYS A 38 11.85 -14.80 20.27
C LYS A 38 12.83 -13.85 19.59
N LEU A 39 12.37 -13.03 18.65
CA LEU A 39 13.19 -12.03 17.97
C LEU A 39 13.33 -10.75 18.80
N VAL A 40 12.57 -10.56 19.88
CA VAL A 40 12.63 -9.36 20.72
C VAL A 40 14.06 -9.15 21.22
N GLY A 41 14.59 -7.94 20.96
CA GLY A 41 15.99 -7.60 21.24
C GLY A 41 16.89 -7.60 19.99
N THR A 42 16.39 -8.09 18.85
CA THR A 42 17.02 -7.92 17.53
C THR A 42 16.43 -6.72 16.78
N LYS A 43 17.09 -6.30 15.69
CA LYS A 43 16.59 -5.34 14.70
C LYS A 43 15.95 -6.03 13.49
N HIS A 44 15.45 -7.25 13.65
CA HIS A 44 14.82 -7.97 12.54
C HIS A 44 13.52 -7.24 12.10
N PRO A 45 13.36 -6.83 10.83
CA PRO A 45 12.23 -6.01 10.37
C PRO A 45 10.85 -6.63 10.61
N LEU A 46 10.76 -7.96 10.67
CA LEU A 46 9.53 -8.67 11.06
C LEU A 46 8.94 -8.16 12.38
N LEU A 47 9.75 -7.69 13.33
CA LEU A 47 9.26 -7.09 14.58
C LEU A 47 8.53 -5.77 14.33
N ASP A 48 9.03 -4.94 13.42
CA ASP A 48 8.38 -3.67 13.09
C ASP A 48 7.07 -3.93 12.36
N THR A 49 7.06 -4.89 11.42
CA THR A 49 5.81 -5.36 10.79
C THR A 49 4.83 -5.90 11.83
N ALA A 50 5.30 -6.71 12.79
CA ALA A 50 4.46 -7.24 13.86
C ALA A 50 3.92 -6.17 14.81
N ARG A 51 4.74 -5.16 15.16
CA ARG A 51 4.32 -4.00 15.95
C ARG A 51 3.30 -3.16 15.21
N GLY A 52 3.46 -3.02 13.89
CA GLY A 52 2.48 -2.40 13.01
C GLY A 52 1.08 -3.01 13.17
N PHE A 53 0.98 -4.34 13.31
CA PHE A 53 -0.31 -5.01 13.53
C PHE A 53 -0.95 -4.73 14.90
N VAL A 54 -0.15 -4.48 15.94
CA VAL A 54 -0.63 -4.40 17.34
C VAL A 54 -0.83 -2.95 17.80
N TYR A 55 0.07 -2.05 17.44
CA TYR A 55 0.15 -0.71 18.01
C TYR A 55 -0.20 0.41 17.03
N ASP A 56 -0.10 0.18 15.72
CA ASP A 56 -0.10 1.27 14.76
C ASP A 56 -1.49 1.65 14.25
N SER A 57 -2.16 2.45 15.08
CA SER A 57 -3.39 3.19 14.77
C SER A 57 -3.11 4.52 14.05
N ARG A 58 -1.84 4.86 13.75
CA ARG A 58 -1.46 6.15 13.15
C ARG A 58 -1.10 6.04 11.66
N ASP A 59 -0.43 4.96 11.26
CA ASP A 59 -0.06 4.68 9.87
C ASP A 59 -0.88 3.52 9.23
N ASN A 60 -2.13 3.41 9.66
CA ASN A 60 -3.28 2.67 9.09
C ASN A 60 -2.94 1.55 8.10
N LEU A 61 -2.57 0.41 8.68
CA LEU A 61 -2.30 -0.87 8.00
C LEU A 61 -3.49 -1.41 7.19
N GLN A 62 -4.68 -0.80 7.30
CA GLN A 62 -5.93 -1.32 6.73
C GLN A 62 -6.62 -0.40 5.72
N MET A 63 -5.90 0.61 5.24
CA MET A 63 -6.46 1.59 4.30
C MET A 63 -7.08 0.91 3.06
N ARG A 64 -6.51 -0.21 2.59
CA ARG A 64 -7.00 -0.88 1.37
C ARG A 64 -8.35 -1.51 1.59
N GLY A 65 -8.49 -2.28 2.67
CA GLY A 65 -9.78 -2.86 3.06
C GLY A 65 -10.86 -1.79 3.23
N LEU A 66 -10.53 -0.68 3.92
CA LEU A 66 -11.47 0.42 4.12
C LEU A 66 -11.91 1.07 2.81
N VAL A 67 -10.98 1.33 1.89
CA VAL A 67 -11.30 1.88 0.57
C VAL A 67 -12.20 0.94 -0.22
N VAL A 68 -11.93 -0.38 -0.21
CA VAL A 68 -12.78 -1.39 -0.86
C VAL A 68 -14.21 -1.39 -0.28
N LEU A 69 -14.36 -1.26 1.04
CA LEU A 69 -15.66 -1.18 1.68
C LEU A 69 -16.41 0.12 1.34
N LEU A 70 -15.70 1.25 1.34
CA LEU A 70 -16.28 2.55 1.02
C LEU A 70 -16.72 2.64 -0.45
N ILE A 71 -15.91 2.17 -1.39
CA ILE A 71 -16.28 2.17 -2.82
C ILE A 71 -17.46 1.23 -3.07
N SER A 72 -17.51 0.09 -2.37
CA SER A 72 -18.65 -0.84 -2.39
C SER A 72 -19.93 -0.15 -1.91
N LYS A 73 -19.86 0.55 -0.77
CA LYS A 73 -21.00 1.28 -0.20
C LYS A 73 -21.42 2.48 -1.05
N ALA A 74 -20.45 3.18 -1.66
CA ALA A 74 -20.71 4.33 -2.53
C ALA A 74 -21.41 3.91 -3.82
N ALA A 75 -21.08 2.74 -4.38
CA ALA A 75 -21.75 2.20 -5.55
C ALA A 75 -23.18 1.73 -5.25
N GLY A 76 -23.41 1.20 -4.05
CA GLY A 76 -24.69 0.62 -3.68
C GLY A 76 -25.03 -0.65 -4.47
N PRO A 77 -26.29 -1.14 -4.39
CA PRO A 77 -26.73 -2.30 -5.16
C PRO A 77 -26.81 -1.99 -6.65
N SER A 78 -26.48 -2.98 -7.50
CA SER A 78 -26.72 -2.88 -8.94
C SER A 78 -28.22 -2.87 -9.22
N THR A 79 -28.66 -2.03 -10.17
CA THR A 79 -30.05 -1.97 -10.63
C THR A 79 -30.52 -3.23 -11.35
N ALA A 80 -29.60 -4.14 -11.69
CA ALA A 80 -29.88 -5.31 -12.51
C ALA A 80 -30.67 -6.42 -11.78
N GLU A 81 -30.62 -6.53 -10.44
CA GLU A 81 -31.33 -7.61 -9.72
C GLU A 81 -31.76 -7.17 -8.30
N LEU A 82 -33.04 -6.82 -8.14
CA LEU A 82 -33.68 -6.53 -6.84
C LEU A 82 -33.72 -7.75 -5.89
N SER A 83 -33.50 -8.97 -6.41
CA SER A 83 -33.60 -10.23 -5.66
C SER A 83 -32.40 -10.52 -4.73
N PHE A 84 -31.29 -9.78 -4.84
CA PHE A 84 -30.07 -9.98 -4.02
C PHE A 84 -29.97 -9.07 -2.79
N GLN A 85 -30.95 -8.22 -2.51
CA GLN A 85 -30.88 -7.22 -1.43
C GLN A 85 -30.79 -7.82 -0.01
N HIS A 86 -31.13 -9.09 0.19
CA HIS A 86 -31.18 -9.72 1.52
C HIS A 86 -29.81 -9.99 2.20
N ASN A 87 -28.68 -9.83 1.50
CA ASN A 87 -27.34 -10.18 2.02
C ASN A 87 -26.44 -8.98 2.31
N MET A 88 -27.00 -7.76 2.37
CA MET A 88 -26.24 -6.55 2.64
C MET A 88 -26.34 -6.16 4.12
N VAL A 89 -25.20 -5.81 4.70
CA VAL A 89 -25.15 -5.20 6.03
C VAL A 89 -24.54 -3.81 5.86
N SER A 90 -25.22 -2.78 6.38
CA SER A 90 -24.82 -1.38 6.19
C SER A 90 -24.61 -0.96 4.71
N GLY A 91 -25.33 -1.57 3.77
CA GLY A 91 -25.23 -1.26 2.35
C GLY A 91 -24.02 -1.88 1.63
N ILE A 92 -23.42 -2.93 2.18
CA ILE A 92 -22.28 -3.65 1.58
C ILE A 92 -22.58 -5.16 1.59
N TYR A 93 -22.31 -5.85 0.48
CA TYR A 93 -22.49 -7.31 0.39
C TYR A 93 -21.45 -8.06 1.22
N SER A 94 -21.82 -9.22 1.77
CA SER A 94 -20.87 -10.08 2.49
C SER A 94 -19.65 -10.45 1.66
N SER A 95 -19.82 -10.73 0.36
CA SER A 95 -18.71 -11.04 -0.55
C SER A 95 -17.74 -9.88 -0.72
N GLN A 96 -18.23 -8.64 -0.78
CA GLN A 96 -17.38 -7.43 -0.85
C GLN A 96 -16.60 -7.21 0.44
N ARG A 97 -17.19 -7.55 1.59
CA ARG A 97 -16.48 -7.52 2.89
C ARG A 97 -15.38 -8.57 2.95
N SER A 98 -15.69 -9.80 2.54
CA SER A 98 -14.68 -10.85 2.40
C SER A 98 -13.57 -10.44 1.42
N LEU A 99 -13.88 -9.76 0.32
CA LEU A 99 -12.87 -9.21 -0.59
C LEU A 99 -12.00 -8.13 0.07
N ALA A 100 -12.56 -7.27 0.90
CA ALA A 100 -11.78 -6.31 1.69
C ALA A 100 -10.84 -7.02 2.67
N GLU A 101 -11.27 -8.12 3.29
CA GLU A 101 -10.44 -8.96 4.16
C GLU A 101 -9.30 -9.60 3.37
N ILE A 102 -9.62 -10.23 2.22
CA ILE A 102 -8.63 -10.84 1.32
C ILE A 102 -7.60 -9.82 0.86
N THR A 103 -8.05 -8.63 0.46
CA THR A 103 -7.16 -7.55 0.00
C THR A 103 -6.15 -7.19 1.07
N GLU A 104 -6.59 -7.08 2.32
CA GLU A 104 -5.70 -6.68 3.41
C GLU A 104 -4.80 -7.83 3.89
N LEU A 105 -5.27 -9.08 3.81
CA LEU A 105 -4.43 -10.27 4.03
C LEU A 105 -3.30 -10.37 3.01
N ILE A 106 -3.57 -10.12 1.72
CA ILE A 106 -2.54 -10.13 0.66
C ILE A 106 -1.51 -9.04 0.92
N HIS A 107 -1.95 -7.82 1.24
CA HIS A 107 -1.03 -6.73 1.54
C HIS A 107 -0.19 -7.02 2.80
N THR A 108 -0.82 -7.57 3.83
CA THR A 108 -0.15 -8.01 5.08
C THR A 108 0.90 -9.08 4.80
N ALA A 109 0.58 -10.10 3.99
CA ALA A 109 1.54 -11.13 3.57
C ALA A 109 2.77 -10.50 2.88
N PHE A 110 2.51 -9.56 1.98
CA PHE A 110 3.55 -8.84 1.25
C PHE A 110 4.44 -7.99 2.18
N LEU A 111 3.88 -7.29 3.16
CA LEU A 111 4.66 -6.54 4.15
C LEU A 111 5.53 -7.45 5.02
N VAL A 112 5.02 -8.63 5.38
CA VAL A 112 5.77 -9.64 6.13
C VAL A 112 6.94 -10.18 5.30
N HIS A 113 6.72 -10.54 4.03
CA HIS A 113 7.77 -11.00 3.13
C HIS A 113 8.84 -9.93 2.85
N ARG A 114 8.46 -8.65 2.76
CA ARG A 114 9.42 -7.53 2.65
C ARG A 114 10.32 -7.37 3.86
N GLY A 115 9.97 -7.99 4.99
CA GLY A 115 10.78 -7.97 6.21
C GLY A 115 11.95 -8.97 6.20
N ILE A 116 12.15 -9.74 5.12
CA ILE A 116 13.30 -10.64 4.94
C ILE A 116 14.57 -9.80 4.73
N VAL A 117 15.61 -10.11 5.49
CA VAL A 117 16.90 -9.40 5.44
C VAL A 117 17.95 -10.18 4.64
N ASN A 118 18.88 -9.46 4.00
CA ASN A 118 20.07 -10.06 3.43
C ASN A 118 21.07 -10.41 4.55
N ILE A 119 21.26 -11.70 4.77
CA ILE A 119 22.16 -12.22 5.82
C ILE A 119 23.63 -11.79 5.58
N GLY A 120 24.03 -11.61 4.32
CA GLY A 120 25.39 -11.17 3.96
C GLY A 120 25.69 -9.72 4.29
N GLU A 121 24.67 -8.88 4.46
CA GLU A 121 24.80 -7.44 4.75
C GLU A 121 24.59 -7.11 6.23
N LEU A 122 24.40 -8.14 7.08
CA LEU A 122 24.15 -7.95 8.50
C LEU A 122 25.33 -7.33 9.23
N LYS A 123 25.04 -6.35 10.09
CA LYS A 123 25.99 -5.76 11.01
C LYS A 123 25.86 -6.42 12.38
N SER A 124 26.95 -6.39 13.16
CA SER A 124 26.95 -6.93 14.52
C SER A 124 25.89 -6.30 15.43
N CYS A 125 25.46 -5.07 15.15
CA CYS A 125 24.44 -4.36 15.92
C CYS A 125 22.99 -4.70 15.52
N ASP A 126 22.78 -5.53 14.50
CA ASP A 126 21.44 -5.92 14.04
C ASP A 126 20.88 -7.10 14.86
N GLY A 127 21.75 -7.96 15.38
CA GLY A 127 21.39 -9.08 16.23
C GLY A 127 22.22 -10.32 15.93
N PRO A 128 22.09 -11.39 16.74
CA PRO A 128 22.79 -12.64 16.49
C PRO A 128 22.37 -13.26 15.15
N LEU A 129 23.34 -13.76 14.38
CA LEU A 129 23.11 -14.37 13.06
C LEU A 129 21.99 -15.43 13.07
N LYS A 130 21.97 -16.28 14.09
CA LYS A 130 20.95 -17.34 14.24
C LYS A 130 19.54 -16.77 14.40
N ASP A 131 19.41 -15.66 15.11
CA ASP A 131 18.12 -15.03 15.34
C ASP A 131 17.65 -14.31 14.07
N MET A 132 18.57 -13.69 13.32
CA MET A 132 18.25 -13.09 12.02
C MET A 132 17.81 -14.14 10.99
N GLN A 133 18.49 -15.28 10.92
CA GLN A 133 18.09 -16.42 10.08
C GLN A 133 16.74 -17.00 10.51
N PHE A 134 16.50 -17.11 11.82
CA PHE A 134 15.21 -17.53 12.35
C PHE A 134 14.10 -16.53 11.98
N GLY A 135 14.38 -15.23 12.05
CA GLY A 135 13.46 -14.18 11.63
C GLY A 135 13.10 -14.27 10.15
N ASN A 136 14.06 -14.51 9.28
CA ASN A 136 13.82 -14.74 7.85
C ASN A 136 12.91 -15.96 7.63
N LYS A 137 13.19 -17.07 8.32
CA LYS A 137 12.34 -18.27 8.26
C LYS A 137 10.90 -17.96 8.69
N MET A 138 10.73 -17.21 9.77
CA MET A 138 9.40 -16.81 10.25
C MET A 138 8.70 -15.86 9.27
N ALA A 139 9.42 -14.92 8.67
CA ALA A 139 8.85 -13.99 7.68
C ALA A 139 8.33 -14.75 6.45
N VAL A 140 9.12 -15.67 5.89
CA VAL A 140 8.68 -16.51 4.75
C VAL A 140 7.41 -17.29 5.10
N LEU A 141 7.45 -18.09 6.17
CA LEU A 141 6.34 -18.97 6.55
C LEU A 141 5.06 -18.19 6.92
N SER A 142 5.20 -17.06 7.61
CA SER A 142 4.05 -16.26 8.02
C SER A 142 3.40 -15.56 6.83
N GLY A 143 4.20 -15.04 5.89
CA GLY A 143 3.67 -14.47 4.66
C GLY A 143 2.98 -15.53 3.78
N ASP A 144 3.56 -16.73 3.67
CA ASP A 144 2.98 -17.84 2.91
C ASP A 144 1.64 -18.30 3.50
N PHE A 145 1.56 -18.39 4.84
CA PHE A 145 0.33 -18.71 5.54
C PHE A 145 -0.79 -17.69 5.28
N LEU A 146 -0.48 -16.39 5.38
CA LEU A 146 -1.43 -15.32 5.11
C LEU A 146 -1.92 -15.35 3.65
N LEU A 147 -1.00 -15.55 2.71
CA LEU A 147 -1.32 -15.64 1.29
C LEU A 147 -2.18 -16.88 0.98
N ALA A 148 -1.89 -18.03 1.58
CA ALA A 148 -2.69 -19.24 1.42
C ALA A 148 -4.13 -19.07 1.94
N ASN A 149 -4.29 -18.40 3.08
CA ASN A 149 -5.62 -18.07 3.63
C ASN A 149 -6.37 -17.08 2.74
N ALA A 150 -5.68 -16.08 2.20
CA ALA A 150 -6.27 -15.15 1.24
C ALA A 150 -6.74 -15.86 -0.03
N CYS A 151 -5.92 -16.76 -0.60
CA CYS A 151 -6.29 -17.57 -1.77
C CYS A 151 -7.46 -18.51 -1.49
N THR A 152 -7.50 -19.15 -0.32
CA THR A 152 -8.62 -19.99 0.10
C THR A 152 -9.92 -19.20 0.20
N SER A 153 -9.86 -18.02 0.82
CA SER A 153 -11.01 -17.11 0.95
C SER A 153 -11.45 -16.55 -0.41
N LEU A 154 -10.49 -16.26 -1.30
CA LEU A 154 -10.74 -15.79 -2.67
C LEU A 154 -11.49 -16.85 -3.49
N ALA A 155 -11.13 -18.12 -3.36
CA ALA A 155 -11.85 -19.22 -4.00
C ALA A 155 -13.28 -19.39 -3.46
N GLN A 156 -13.50 -19.14 -2.15
CA GLN A 156 -14.81 -19.19 -1.52
C GLN A 156 -15.78 -18.11 -2.02
N LEU A 157 -15.29 -17.04 -2.66
CA LEU A 157 -16.15 -16.05 -3.33
C LEU A 157 -16.86 -16.61 -4.56
N GLN A 158 -16.42 -17.75 -5.10
CA GLN A 158 -17.02 -18.44 -6.25
C GLN A 158 -17.23 -17.55 -7.49
N ASN A 159 -16.38 -16.55 -7.68
CA ASN A 159 -16.38 -15.69 -8.87
C ASN A 159 -15.00 -15.76 -9.53
N THR A 160 -14.94 -16.43 -10.69
CA THR A 160 -13.68 -16.65 -11.42
C THR A 160 -13.06 -15.35 -11.92
N LYS A 161 -13.87 -14.33 -12.27
CA LYS A 161 -13.35 -13.05 -12.72
C LYS A 161 -12.68 -12.28 -11.58
N VAL A 162 -13.26 -12.33 -10.38
CA VAL A 162 -12.65 -11.77 -9.17
C VAL A 162 -11.35 -12.49 -8.82
N VAL A 163 -11.33 -13.82 -8.93
CA VAL A 163 -10.10 -14.63 -8.74
C VAL A 163 -9.00 -14.19 -9.73
N GLU A 164 -9.34 -14.02 -11.01
CA GLU A 164 -8.40 -13.54 -12.04
C GLU A 164 -7.87 -12.13 -11.74
N LEU A 165 -8.73 -11.19 -11.34
CA LEU A 165 -8.34 -9.83 -11.00
C LEU A 165 -7.38 -9.81 -9.80
N VAL A 166 -7.72 -10.49 -8.72
CA VAL A 166 -6.89 -10.49 -7.50
C VAL A 166 -5.59 -11.29 -7.69
N SER A 167 -5.63 -12.45 -8.37
CA SER A 167 -4.41 -13.22 -8.68
C SER A 167 -3.45 -12.46 -9.59
N SER A 168 -3.95 -11.74 -10.59
CA SER A 168 -3.10 -10.87 -11.42
C SER A 168 -2.52 -9.70 -10.61
N ALA A 169 -3.22 -9.19 -9.60
CA ALA A 169 -2.67 -8.18 -8.69
C ALA A 169 -1.53 -8.73 -7.82
N ILE A 170 -1.60 -10.00 -7.39
CA ILE A 170 -0.50 -10.68 -6.69
C ILE A 170 0.72 -10.78 -7.62
N GLY A 171 0.51 -11.16 -8.89
CA GLY A 171 1.57 -11.18 -9.91
C GLY A 171 2.24 -9.81 -10.09
N ASP A 172 1.43 -8.74 -10.23
CA ASP A 172 1.93 -7.37 -10.34
C ASP A 172 2.77 -6.97 -9.12
N LEU A 173 2.31 -7.28 -7.90
CA LEU A 173 3.03 -6.97 -6.66
C LEU A 173 4.41 -7.64 -6.62
N VAL A 174 4.48 -8.93 -6.96
CA VAL A 174 5.73 -9.70 -6.99
C VAL A 174 6.69 -9.13 -8.04
N GLN A 175 6.19 -8.79 -9.23
CA GLN A 175 6.98 -8.14 -10.26
C GLN A 175 7.51 -6.77 -9.78
N GLY A 176 6.67 -6.01 -9.07
CA GLY A 176 7.04 -4.75 -8.43
C GLY A 176 8.19 -4.90 -7.43
N ILE A 177 8.16 -5.92 -6.56
CA ILE A 177 9.29 -6.21 -5.64
C ILE A 177 10.57 -6.48 -6.42
N TYR A 178 10.50 -7.27 -7.49
CA TYR A 178 11.69 -7.61 -8.26
C TYR A 178 12.37 -6.34 -8.79
N TYR A 179 11.61 -5.38 -9.30
CA TYR A 179 12.15 -4.09 -9.72
C TYR A 179 12.75 -3.25 -8.58
N GLU A 180 12.22 -3.36 -7.36
CA GLU A 180 12.78 -2.69 -6.17
C GLU A 180 14.09 -3.35 -5.72
N ASN A 181 14.17 -4.68 -5.71
CA ASN A 181 15.29 -5.47 -5.15
C ASN A 181 16.45 -5.70 -6.13
N SER A 182 16.20 -5.85 -7.42
CA SER A 182 17.28 -6.05 -8.42
C SER A 182 18.28 -4.90 -8.50
N LYS A 183 18.01 -3.79 -7.80
CA LYS A 183 18.84 -2.57 -7.77
C LYS A 183 19.64 -2.39 -6.49
N SER A 184 19.43 -3.22 -5.46
CA SER A 184 20.15 -3.13 -4.18
C SER A 184 21.38 -4.05 -4.07
N SER A 185 21.53 -5.03 -4.97
CA SER A 185 22.47 -6.15 -4.78
C SER A 185 23.90 -5.91 -5.27
N GLU A 186 24.24 -4.80 -5.91
CA GLU A 186 25.61 -4.59 -6.39
C GLU A 186 26.07 -3.15 -6.17
N GLU A 187 27.12 -3.00 -5.35
CA GLU A 187 27.92 -1.79 -5.15
C GLU A 187 28.58 -1.23 -6.44
N ASN A 188 28.15 -1.65 -7.63
CA ASN A 188 28.53 -1.09 -8.92
C ASN A 188 27.35 -0.60 -9.79
N CYS A 189 26.10 -0.77 -9.37
CA CYS A 189 24.92 -0.38 -10.16
C CYS A 189 24.34 0.97 -9.72
N LEU A 190 25.18 2.00 -9.63
CA LEU A 190 24.76 3.39 -9.43
C LEU A 190 23.92 3.97 -10.60
N THR A 191 23.54 3.17 -11.62
CA THR A 191 23.05 3.69 -12.89
C THR A 191 22.15 2.74 -13.69
N ASP A 192 20.93 2.51 -13.24
CA ASP A 192 19.83 2.37 -14.21
C ASP A 192 18.91 3.57 -14.02
N ASP A 193 18.91 4.45 -15.02
CA ASP A 193 18.16 5.70 -15.07
C ASP A 193 16.66 5.39 -14.94
N ILE A 194 16.11 5.56 -13.72
CA ILE A 194 14.67 5.45 -13.52
C ILE A 194 14.08 6.81 -13.87
N GLY A 195 13.65 6.98 -15.11
CA GLY A 195 12.79 8.10 -15.46
C GLY A 195 11.44 8.02 -14.73
N ILE A 196 10.71 9.13 -14.68
CA ILE A 196 9.41 9.23 -14.02
C ILE A 196 8.37 8.27 -14.62
N SER A 197 8.51 7.90 -15.89
CA SER A 197 7.68 6.88 -16.55
C SER A 197 7.89 5.50 -15.92
N THR A 198 9.14 5.06 -15.79
CA THR A 198 9.51 3.79 -15.16
C THR A 198 9.16 3.78 -13.68
N TRP A 199 9.34 4.91 -12.97
CA TRP A 199 8.90 5.05 -11.58
C TRP A 199 7.39 4.82 -11.44
N LYS A 200 6.58 5.43 -12.33
CA LYS A 200 5.11 5.26 -12.32
C LYS A 200 4.71 3.81 -12.55
N GLU A 201 5.38 3.09 -13.45
CA GLU A 201 5.09 1.68 -13.70
C GLU A 201 5.45 0.81 -12.49
N GLN A 202 6.64 1.00 -11.92
CA GLN A 202 7.09 0.26 -10.73
C GLN A 202 6.17 0.49 -9.53
N VAL A 203 5.79 1.74 -9.27
CA VAL A 203 4.87 2.08 -8.18
C VAL A 203 3.45 1.57 -8.45
N PHE A 204 3.04 1.47 -9.72
CA PHE A 204 1.77 0.85 -10.03
C PHE A 204 1.78 -0.61 -9.60
N LEU A 205 2.80 -1.35 -10.04
CA LEU A 205 2.97 -2.76 -9.73
C LEU A 205 3.14 -3.01 -8.22
N SER A 206 4.03 -2.30 -7.55
CA SER A 206 4.39 -2.57 -6.15
C SER A 206 3.43 -1.98 -5.10
N HIS A 207 2.62 -0.98 -5.46
CA HIS A 207 1.78 -0.27 -4.49
C HIS A 207 0.30 -0.16 -4.88
N SER A 208 0.01 0.02 -6.17
CA SER A 208 -1.32 0.47 -6.63
C SER A 208 -2.20 -0.65 -7.17
N ALA A 209 -1.60 -1.65 -7.81
CA ALA A 209 -2.28 -2.71 -8.54
C ALA A 209 -3.31 -3.45 -7.69
N LEU A 210 -2.93 -3.83 -6.46
CA LEU A 210 -3.82 -4.51 -5.51
C LEU A 210 -5.07 -3.68 -5.20
N LEU A 211 -4.91 -2.40 -4.83
CA LEU A 211 -6.06 -1.57 -4.48
C LEU A 211 -6.95 -1.31 -5.70
N ALA A 212 -6.36 -1.02 -6.86
CA ALA A 212 -7.08 -0.76 -8.10
C ALA A 212 -7.93 -1.98 -8.51
N LYS A 213 -7.31 -3.16 -8.57
CA LYS A 213 -7.98 -4.40 -8.97
C LYS A 213 -8.98 -4.89 -7.92
N SER A 214 -8.74 -4.67 -6.63
CA SER A 214 -9.72 -4.96 -5.58
C SER A 214 -10.95 -4.03 -5.64
N CYS A 215 -10.77 -2.75 -5.95
CA CYS A 215 -11.91 -1.84 -6.16
C CYS A 215 -12.75 -2.28 -7.37
N GLN A 216 -12.09 -2.69 -8.47
CA GLN A 216 -12.75 -3.26 -9.65
C GLN A 216 -13.51 -4.55 -9.31
N ALA A 217 -12.85 -5.47 -8.61
CA ALA A 217 -13.43 -6.74 -8.20
C ALA A 217 -14.64 -6.56 -7.26
N ALA A 218 -14.65 -5.52 -6.42
CA ALA A 218 -15.80 -5.21 -5.58
C ALA A 218 -17.04 -4.83 -6.39
N MET A 219 -16.85 -4.15 -7.52
CA MET A 219 -17.93 -3.81 -8.45
C MET A 219 -18.41 -5.04 -9.23
N GLU A 220 -17.48 -5.91 -9.64
CA GLU A 220 -17.78 -7.21 -10.26
C GLU A 220 -18.62 -8.11 -9.33
N LEU A 221 -18.28 -8.21 -8.04
CA LEU A 221 -19.06 -8.97 -7.05
C LEU A 221 -20.49 -8.47 -6.89
N ALA A 222 -20.72 -7.17 -7.12
CA ALA A 222 -22.05 -6.56 -7.07
C ALA A 222 -22.74 -6.48 -8.44
N LYS A 223 -22.15 -7.08 -9.49
CA LYS A 223 -22.67 -7.10 -10.87
C LYS A 223 -22.94 -5.69 -11.42
N HIS A 224 -22.06 -4.74 -11.12
CA HIS A 224 -22.09 -3.42 -11.75
C HIS A 224 -21.55 -3.50 -13.20
N SER A 225 -21.94 -2.53 -14.03
CA SER A 225 -21.49 -2.46 -15.43
C SER A 225 -19.97 -2.32 -15.55
N ALA A 226 -19.42 -2.73 -16.69
CA ALA A 226 -17.99 -2.60 -16.97
C ALA A 226 -17.47 -1.15 -16.83
N GLU A 227 -18.32 -0.15 -17.12
CA GLU A 227 -18.00 1.27 -16.91
C GLU A 227 -17.77 1.59 -15.43
N ILE A 228 -18.68 1.16 -14.54
CA ILE A 228 -18.54 1.40 -13.09
C ILE A 228 -17.37 0.59 -12.51
N GLN A 229 -17.12 -0.62 -13.03
CA GLN A 229 -15.93 -1.40 -12.69
C GLN A 229 -14.63 -0.66 -13.04
N ASP A 230 -14.53 -0.08 -14.25
CA ASP A 230 -13.37 0.73 -14.64
C ASP A 230 -13.24 2.00 -13.78
N MET A 231 -14.33 2.70 -13.48
CA MET A 231 -14.27 3.88 -12.59
C MET A 231 -13.74 3.51 -11.19
N ALA A 232 -14.15 2.37 -10.64
CA ALA A 232 -13.61 1.88 -9.36
C ALA A 232 -12.12 1.54 -9.46
N PHE A 233 -11.68 0.94 -10.58
CA PHE A 233 -10.26 0.70 -10.86
C PHE A 233 -9.47 2.02 -10.91
N GLN A 234 -9.96 3.02 -11.66
CA GLN A 234 -9.31 4.32 -11.79
C GLN A 234 -9.20 5.04 -10.45
N TYR A 235 -10.25 4.99 -9.63
CA TYR A 235 -10.21 5.53 -8.26
C TYR A 235 -9.10 4.86 -7.44
N GLY A 236 -9.11 3.53 -7.33
CA GLY A 236 -8.14 2.79 -6.54
C GLY A 236 -6.69 3.01 -7.01
N LYS A 237 -6.48 3.04 -8.33
CA LYS A 237 -5.18 3.33 -8.96
C LYS A 237 -4.67 4.72 -8.61
N HIS A 238 -5.51 5.75 -8.76
CA HIS A 238 -5.06 7.13 -8.61
C HIS A 238 -4.96 7.56 -7.15
N MET A 239 -5.84 7.07 -6.29
CA MET A 239 -5.76 7.27 -4.85
C MET A 239 -4.45 6.67 -4.29
N SER A 240 -4.14 5.41 -4.61
CA SER A 240 -2.91 4.75 -4.13
C SER A 240 -1.63 5.39 -4.67
N MET A 241 -1.63 5.82 -5.93
CA MET A 241 -0.53 6.62 -6.50
C MET A 241 -0.31 7.93 -5.73
N SER A 242 -1.39 8.67 -5.48
CA SER A 242 -1.34 9.90 -4.69
C SER A 242 -0.82 9.62 -3.28
N HIS A 243 -1.26 8.53 -2.65
CA HIS A 243 -0.80 8.11 -1.33
C HIS A 243 0.70 7.79 -1.30
N LYS A 244 1.21 7.06 -2.30
CA LYS A 244 2.65 6.79 -2.41
C LYS A 244 3.46 8.07 -2.61
N LEU A 245 2.99 8.99 -3.46
CA LEU A 245 3.63 10.29 -3.66
C LEU A 245 3.66 11.11 -2.38
N HIS A 246 2.56 11.14 -1.63
CA HIS A 246 2.49 11.81 -0.34
C HIS A 246 3.52 11.27 0.65
N SER A 247 3.64 9.94 0.74
CA SER A 247 4.65 9.27 1.58
C SER A 247 6.08 9.64 1.15
N ASP A 248 6.36 9.61 -0.16
CA ASP A 248 7.67 10.00 -0.72
C ASP A 248 8.03 11.47 -0.46
N LEU A 249 7.03 12.34 -0.33
CA LEU A 249 7.20 13.76 -0.08
C LEU A 249 7.44 14.10 1.41
N GLN A 250 7.04 13.23 2.34
CA GLN A 250 7.14 13.52 3.79
C GLN A 250 8.55 13.95 4.24
N PRO A 251 9.66 13.31 3.80
CA PRO A 251 11.00 13.72 4.20
C PRO A 251 11.41 15.11 3.72
N PHE A 252 10.72 15.66 2.71
CA PHE A 252 11.08 16.91 2.06
C PHE A 252 10.24 18.09 2.52
N VAL A 253 9.02 17.84 3.01
CA VAL A 253 7.99 18.87 3.24
C VAL A 253 7.69 19.09 4.72
N LYS A 254 7.98 18.13 5.61
CA LYS A 254 7.81 18.32 7.06
C LYS A 254 8.95 19.16 7.64
N GLU A 255 8.62 20.32 8.19
CA GLU A 255 9.47 21.04 9.15
C GLU A 255 9.33 20.37 10.52
N SER A 256 10.23 19.46 10.90
CA SER A 256 10.32 19.01 12.29
C SER A 256 11.76 18.74 12.72
N SER A 257 12.03 19.06 13.97
CA SER A 257 13.29 19.60 14.50
C SER A 257 14.15 18.60 15.27
N SER A 258 14.20 17.31 14.92
CA SER A 258 15.13 16.40 15.63
C SER A 258 15.53 15.08 14.96
N ASP A 259 14.93 14.66 13.85
CA ASP A 259 15.39 13.48 13.11
C ASP A 259 15.16 13.66 11.61
N THR A 260 16.24 13.65 10.84
CA THR A 260 16.18 13.63 9.38
C THR A 260 15.48 12.35 8.94
N MET A 261 14.20 12.44 8.56
CA MET A 261 13.49 11.29 7.98
C MET A 261 14.29 10.75 6.79
N ALA A 262 14.63 9.46 6.83
CA ALA A 262 15.31 8.81 5.74
C ALA A 262 14.43 8.81 4.48
N PHE A 263 15.03 9.06 3.32
CA PHE A 263 14.36 8.99 2.03
C PHE A 263 15.03 7.95 1.13
N SER A 264 14.29 7.46 0.13
CA SER A 264 14.79 6.55 -0.90
C SER A 264 15.23 7.32 -2.15
N LEU A 265 16.34 6.91 -2.77
CA LEU A 265 16.77 7.45 -4.07
C LEU A 265 15.78 7.14 -5.20
N ASN A 266 14.93 6.12 -5.02
CA ASN A 266 13.85 5.77 -5.94
C ASN A 266 12.52 6.46 -5.58
N SER A 267 12.53 7.44 -4.66
CA SER A 267 11.34 8.25 -4.36
C SER A 267 11.06 9.25 -5.48
N ALA A 268 9.80 9.60 -5.70
CA ALA A 268 9.43 10.53 -6.77
C ALA A 268 10.21 11.86 -6.74
N PRO A 269 10.40 12.54 -5.59
CA PRO A 269 11.17 13.79 -5.56
C PRO A 269 12.62 13.61 -6.02
N ALA A 270 13.27 12.50 -5.67
CA ALA A 270 14.64 12.19 -6.07
C ALA A 270 14.73 11.86 -7.56
N VAL A 271 13.83 11.03 -8.07
CA VAL A 271 13.73 10.69 -9.51
C VAL A 271 13.48 11.94 -10.36
N LEU A 272 12.55 12.80 -9.96
CA LEU A 272 12.28 14.04 -10.68
C LEU A 272 13.46 15.02 -10.59
N HIS A 273 14.15 15.08 -9.45
CA HIS A 273 15.35 15.90 -9.32
C HIS A 273 16.45 15.41 -10.27
N GLN A 274 16.68 14.10 -10.36
CA GLN A 274 17.59 13.48 -11.32
C GLN A 274 17.25 13.87 -12.77
N GLU A 275 15.96 13.81 -13.16
CA GLU A 275 15.54 14.21 -14.52
C GLU A 275 15.84 15.68 -14.82
N PHE A 276 15.63 16.59 -13.86
CA PHE A 276 15.93 18.01 -14.07
C PHE A 276 17.43 18.31 -14.07
N LEU A 277 18.20 17.64 -13.23
CA LEU A 277 19.63 17.88 -13.07
C LEU A 277 20.44 17.26 -14.22
N GLY A 278 19.96 16.15 -14.76
CA GLY A 278 20.68 15.34 -15.73
C GLY A 278 21.58 14.29 -15.07
N ARG A 279 21.76 13.18 -15.78
CA ARG A 279 22.38 11.94 -15.27
C ARG A 279 23.79 12.14 -14.71
N GLU A 280 24.66 12.84 -15.45
CA GLU A 280 26.07 12.99 -15.06
C GLU A 280 26.22 13.74 -13.74
N ALA A 281 25.50 14.85 -13.60
CA ALA A 281 25.49 15.66 -12.39
C ALA A 281 24.84 14.91 -11.21
N TRP A 282 23.79 14.13 -11.45
CA TRP A 282 23.17 13.28 -10.42
C TRP A 282 24.12 12.22 -9.87
N ILE A 283 24.83 11.49 -10.74
CA ILE A 283 25.81 10.48 -10.32
C ILE A 283 26.92 11.10 -9.48
N LYS A 284 27.43 12.27 -9.91
CA LYS A 284 28.43 13.02 -9.16
C LYS A 284 27.91 13.37 -7.76
N GLN A 285 26.69 13.88 -7.68
CA GLN A 285 26.08 14.30 -6.43
C GLN A 285 25.86 13.14 -5.45
N ILE A 286 25.37 11.98 -5.89
CA ILE A 286 25.19 10.81 -5.01
C ILE A 286 26.53 10.28 -4.47
N ARG A 287 27.60 10.33 -5.28
CA ARG A 287 28.93 9.81 -4.88
C ARG A 287 29.67 10.73 -3.92
N GLU A 288 29.57 12.05 -4.12
CA GLU A 288 30.41 13.03 -3.41
C GLU A 288 29.74 13.59 -2.15
N VAL A 289 28.40 13.54 -2.08
CA VAL A 289 27.63 14.26 -1.08
C VAL A 289 26.96 13.29 -0.10
N ASN A 290 26.94 13.63 1.18
CA ASN A 290 26.20 12.84 2.17
C ASN A 290 24.67 12.96 1.96
N LYS A 291 23.91 12.00 2.50
CA LYS A 291 22.45 11.96 2.30
C LYS A 291 21.71 13.23 2.78
N SER A 292 22.21 13.90 3.82
CA SER A 292 21.57 15.11 4.34
C SER A 292 21.70 16.30 3.39
N ILE A 293 22.90 16.55 2.85
CA ILE A 293 23.09 17.63 1.88
C ILE A 293 22.37 17.29 0.55
N LEU A 294 22.34 16.01 0.15
CA LEU A 294 21.56 15.58 -1.01
C LEU A 294 20.07 15.87 -0.83
N GLN A 295 19.52 15.60 0.36
CA GLN A 295 18.13 15.91 0.68
C GLN A 295 17.84 17.41 0.57
N GLU A 296 18.70 18.27 1.12
CA GLU A 296 18.54 19.72 1.02
C GLU A 296 18.65 20.22 -0.43
N ALA A 297 19.52 19.63 -1.24
CA ALA A 297 19.59 19.95 -2.67
C ALA A 297 18.33 19.51 -3.44
N ILE A 298 17.74 18.37 -3.10
CA ILE A 298 16.46 17.92 -3.67
C ILE A 298 15.34 18.87 -3.25
N LYS A 299 15.30 19.28 -1.96
CA LYS A 299 14.33 20.26 -1.42
C LYS A 299 14.41 21.60 -2.14
N ALA A 300 15.62 22.10 -2.40
CA ALA A 300 15.84 23.35 -3.11
C ALA A 300 15.55 23.26 -4.62
N GLY A 301 15.52 22.05 -5.18
CA GLY A 301 15.28 21.80 -6.60
C GLY A 301 13.79 21.74 -6.99
N LYS A 302 13.54 21.57 -8.29
CA LYS A 302 12.18 21.43 -8.86
C LYS A 302 11.55 20.04 -8.67
N GLY A 303 12.30 19.07 -8.15
CA GLY A 303 11.83 17.69 -7.97
C GLY A 303 10.68 17.60 -6.97
N VAL A 304 10.77 18.31 -5.84
CA VAL A 304 9.74 18.32 -4.79
C VAL A 304 8.44 18.97 -5.29
N THR A 305 8.53 20.16 -5.90
CA THR A 305 7.35 20.86 -6.43
C THR A 305 6.65 20.04 -7.52
N SER A 306 7.42 19.42 -8.43
CA SER A 306 6.87 18.55 -9.48
C SER A 306 6.23 17.29 -8.92
N ALA A 307 6.78 16.71 -7.84
CA ALA A 307 6.17 15.57 -7.16
C ALA A 307 4.86 15.96 -6.45
N ILE A 308 4.77 17.16 -5.86
CA ILE A 308 3.54 17.70 -5.28
C ILE A 308 2.46 17.86 -6.36
N ASP A 309 2.81 18.44 -7.51
CA ASP A 309 1.87 18.62 -8.63
C ASP A 309 1.41 17.27 -9.19
N LEU A 310 2.32 16.30 -9.32
CA LEU A 310 1.96 14.94 -9.72
C LEU A 310 1.02 14.27 -8.71
N CYS A 311 1.24 14.49 -7.40
CA CYS A 311 0.36 13.99 -6.35
C CYS A 311 -1.05 14.56 -6.46
N ARG A 312 -1.17 15.88 -6.67
CA ARG A 312 -2.45 16.58 -6.88
C ARG A 312 -3.14 16.16 -8.17
N CYS A 313 -2.38 15.93 -9.24
CA CYS A 313 -2.89 15.41 -10.51
C CYS A 313 -3.55 14.03 -10.33
N HIS A 314 -2.88 13.11 -9.64
CA HIS A 314 -3.47 11.82 -9.30
C HIS A 314 -4.68 11.95 -8.39
N GLY A 315 -4.64 12.81 -7.36
CA GLY A 315 -5.82 13.07 -6.53
C GLY A 315 -7.02 13.59 -7.33
N SER A 316 -6.80 14.54 -8.25
CA SER A 316 -7.86 15.07 -9.12
C SER A 316 -8.48 14.00 -10.00
N ARG A 317 -7.67 13.09 -10.55
CA ARG A 317 -8.15 11.94 -11.34
C ARG A 317 -8.93 10.93 -10.49
N ALA A 318 -8.53 10.71 -9.24
CA ALA A 318 -9.31 9.88 -8.32
C ALA A 318 -10.67 10.51 -8.02
N LEU A 319 -10.72 11.82 -7.75
CA LEU A 319 -11.99 12.55 -7.52
C LEU A 319 -12.91 12.50 -8.75
N ALA A 320 -12.36 12.69 -9.95
CA ALA A 320 -13.14 12.58 -11.20
C ALA A 320 -13.77 11.19 -11.38
N ALA A 321 -13.03 10.12 -11.03
CA ALA A 321 -13.58 8.77 -11.08
C ALA A 321 -14.76 8.56 -10.11
N LEU A 322 -14.80 9.28 -8.97
CA LEU A 322 -15.90 9.22 -8.01
C LEU A 322 -17.20 9.87 -8.52
N GLU A 323 -17.14 10.76 -9.52
CA GLU A 323 -18.33 11.48 -10.01
C GLU A 323 -19.39 10.55 -10.61
N ARG A 324 -18.98 9.36 -11.07
CA ARG A 324 -19.89 8.31 -11.58
C ARG A 324 -20.62 7.52 -10.48
N PHE A 325 -20.23 7.68 -9.23
CA PHE A 325 -20.89 7.05 -8.08
C PHE A 325 -21.94 8.00 -7.49
N PRO A 326 -23.10 7.49 -7.03
CA PRO A 326 -24.15 8.32 -6.48
C PRO A 326 -23.69 9.10 -5.24
N PRO A 327 -24.18 10.33 -5.02
CA PRO A 327 -23.91 11.10 -3.81
C PRO A 327 -24.27 10.30 -2.55
N SER A 328 -23.29 10.11 -1.68
CA SER A 328 -23.44 9.39 -0.42
C SER A 328 -22.36 9.81 0.57
N GLU A 329 -22.55 9.51 1.86
CA GLU A 329 -21.51 9.69 2.88
C GLU A 329 -20.23 8.90 2.54
N ALA A 330 -20.38 7.69 1.98
CA ALA A 330 -19.25 6.87 1.55
C ALA A 330 -18.45 7.54 0.42
N ARG A 331 -19.14 8.10 -0.59
CA ARG A 331 -18.47 8.87 -1.65
C ARG A 331 -17.75 10.09 -1.10
N ALA A 332 -18.39 10.81 -0.16
CA ALA A 332 -17.76 11.97 0.48
C ALA A 332 -16.53 11.57 1.31
N ALA A 333 -16.56 10.43 2.00
CA ALA A 333 -15.41 9.91 2.74
C ALA A 333 -14.24 9.53 1.82
N LEU A 334 -14.51 8.89 0.68
CA LEU A 334 -13.50 8.58 -0.34
C LEU A 334 -12.84 9.87 -0.87
N ALA A 335 -13.62 10.94 -1.08
CA ALA A 335 -13.10 12.24 -1.48
C ALA A 335 -12.26 12.89 -0.37
N ASN A 336 -12.72 12.84 0.88
CA ASN A 336 -11.98 13.36 2.04
C ASN A 336 -10.64 12.67 2.23
N ILE A 337 -10.56 11.37 1.98
CA ILE A 337 -9.31 10.62 1.98
C ILE A 337 -8.35 11.20 0.93
N VAL A 338 -8.82 11.44 -0.30
CA VAL A 338 -7.99 12.04 -1.37
C VAL A 338 -7.53 13.47 -1.00
N TYR A 339 -8.41 14.29 -0.44
CA TYR A 339 -8.05 15.63 0.03
C TYR A 339 -6.99 15.59 1.14
N ALA A 340 -7.08 14.62 2.05
CA ALA A 340 -6.11 14.48 3.13
C ALA A 340 -4.71 14.10 2.60
N VAL A 341 -4.62 13.27 1.56
CA VAL A 341 -3.36 12.86 0.92
C VAL A 341 -2.74 13.98 0.08
N THR A 342 -3.56 14.80 -0.57
CA THR A 342 -3.08 15.88 -1.46
C THR A 342 -2.80 17.20 -0.76
N ARG A 343 -3.02 17.27 0.56
CA ARG A 343 -2.73 18.43 1.38
C ARG A 343 -1.26 18.47 1.78
N PHE A 344 -0.55 19.46 1.28
CA PHE A 344 0.81 19.82 1.69
C PHE A 344 0.78 21.19 2.39
N PRO A 345 1.65 21.43 3.39
CA PRO A 345 1.81 22.72 4.04
C PRO A 345 2.20 23.84 3.08
#